data_AF-A0A1I5AM71-F1
#
_entry.id   AF-A0A1I5AM71-F1
#
_cell.length_a   1.000
_cell.length_b   1.000
_cell.length_c   1.000
_cell.angle_alpha   90.00
_cell.angle_beta   90.00
_cell.angle_gamma   90.00
#
_symmetry.space_group_name_H-M   'P 1'
#
loop_
_entity.id
_entity.type
_entity.pdbx_description
1 polymer ?
#
loop_
_entity_poly.entity_id
_entity_poly.type
_entity_poly.pdbx_seq_one_letter_code
_entity_poly.pdbx_strand_id
1 'polypeptide(L)'
;MPLSQNFINHVRIPENNDWVIFILIGCIFLYVFMMNIIERDASLKDFLLQKYFDASNNLPSWIITSCVTALTLSVLLSQYIPIVPKYIADLQLMGYQLNKFGYTLLAVIFFYASKSALGFLFYQSIGDGRKWTVFYFTSTKFYFILSFLLIILCVTHYYFPVDRNKIFLYYFGFFAFVAVFKIFFYLFHKNNILPEKWYYKFLYICTLQIAPLLLLWKLLFF
;
A
#
# COMPACT_ATOMS: atom_id res chain seq x y z
N MET A 1 -28.88 -29.05 -35.61
CA MET A 1 -29.35 -27.95 -34.74
C MET A 1 -30.16 -28.56 -33.60
N PRO A 2 -29.54 -28.71 -32.42
CA PRO A 2 -29.99 -28.01 -31.21
C PRO A 2 -28.74 -27.60 -30.37
N LEU A 3 -28.73 -26.78 -29.31
CA LEU A 3 -29.65 -26.46 -28.22
C LEU A 3 -29.48 -24.95 -27.93
N SER A 4 -30.57 -24.21 -27.77
CA SER A 4 -30.51 -22.86 -27.22
C SER A 4 -29.98 -22.92 -25.79
N GLN A 5 -28.77 -22.42 -25.56
CA GLN A 5 -28.26 -22.17 -24.22
C GLN A 5 -29.13 -21.09 -23.59
N ASN A 6 -30.04 -21.53 -22.71
CA ASN A 6 -30.74 -20.66 -21.78
C ASN A 6 -29.69 -20.00 -20.89
N PHE A 7 -29.27 -18.79 -21.26
CA PHE A 7 -28.58 -17.89 -20.35
C PHE A 7 -29.58 -17.52 -19.26
N ILE A 8 -29.58 -18.30 -18.18
CA ILE A 8 -30.20 -17.90 -16.93
C ILE A 8 -29.54 -16.57 -16.59
N ASN A 9 -30.27 -15.48 -16.79
CA ASN A 9 -29.92 -14.18 -16.25
C ASN A 9 -29.88 -14.34 -14.74
N HIS A 10 -28.71 -14.73 -14.20
CA HIS A 10 -28.38 -14.45 -12.82
C HIS A 10 -28.53 -12.95 -12.69
N VAL A 11 -29.65 -12.52 -12.09
CA VAL A 11 -29.82 -11.16 -11.58
C VAL A 11 -28.53 -10.88 -10.82
N ARG A 12 -27.66 -10.03 -11.38
CA ARG A 12 -26.46 -9.58 -10.66
C ARG A 12 -27.00 -8.94 -9.40
N ILE A 13 -26.89 -9.64 -8.28
CA ILE A 13 -26.98 -9.00 -6.97
C ILE A 13 -25.95 -7.87 -7.07
N PRO A 14 -26.34 -6.59 -7.00
CA PRO A 14 -25.38 -5.51 -7.05
C PRO A 14 -24.38 -5.78 -5.92
N GLU A 15 -23.10 -6.01 -6.25
CA GLU A 15 -22.05 -6.13 -5.25
C GLU A 15 -22.16 -4.88 -4.38
N ASN A 16 -22.59 -5.05 -3.13
CA ASN A 16 -22.76 -3.91 -2.26
C ASN A 16 -21.35 -3.47 -1.82
N ASN A 17 -20.90 -2.35 -2.37
CA ASN A 17 -19.58 -1.78 -2.11
C ASN A 17 -19.56 -0.87 -0.87
N ASP A 18 -20.62 -0.84 -0.05
CA ASP A 18 -20.72 0.00 1.15
C ASP A 18 -19.53 -0.18 2.11
N TRP A 19 -19.00 -1.40 2.22
CA TRP A 19 -17.80 -1.70 3.02
C TRP A 19 -16.57 -0.88 2.60
N VAL A 20 -16.45 -0.51 1.31
CA VAL A 20 -15.37 0.32 0.80
C VAL A 20 -15.47 1.74 1.35
N ILE A 21 -16.66 2.35 1.33
CA ILE A 21 -16.90 3.67 1.93
C ILE A 21 -16.51 3.68 3.40
N PHE A 22 -16.89 2.66 4.18
CA PHE A 22 -16.52 2.58 5.59
C PHE A 22 -14.99 2.55 5.79
N ILE A 23 -14.25 1.81 4.95
CA ILE A 23 -12.79 1.79 5.00
C ILE A 23 -12.20 3.15 4.62
N LEU A 24 -12.69 3.78 3.54
CA LEU A 24 -12.18 5.06 3.07
C LEU A 24 -12.44 6.19 4.08
N ILE A 25 -13.64 6.25 4.67
CA ILE A 25 -13.97 7.19 5.74
C ILE A 25 -13.06 6.93 6.96
N GLY A 26 -12.87 5.67 7.34
CA GLY A 26 -11.94 5.30 8.42
C GLY A 26 -10.50 5.75 8.14
N CYS A 27 -10.02 5.62 6.90
CA CYS A 27 -8.70 6.10 6.49
C CYS A 27 -8.57 7.62 6.59
N ILE A 28 -9.59 8.36 6.16
CA ILE A 28 -9.62 9.83 6.29
C ILE A 28 -9.64 10.22 7.77
N PHE A 29 -10.46 9.56 8.59
CA PHE A 29 -10.52 9.78 10.02
C PHE A 29 -9.15 9.54 10.69
N LEU A 30 -8.44 8.48 10.33
CA LEU A 30 -7.08 8.22 10.84
C LEU A 30 -6.10 9.34 10.49
N TYR A 31 -6.20 9.95 9.31
CA TYR A 31 -5.36 11.11 8.97
C TYR A 31 -5.76 12.38 9.70
N VAL A 32 -7.05 12.62 9.90
CA VAL A 32 -7.51 13.75 10.73
C VAL A 32 -7.01 13.58 12.17
N PHE A 33 -7.11 12.36 12.72
CA PHE A 33 -6.55 12.01 14.03
C PHE A 33 -5.04 12.25 14.08
N MET A 34 -4.31 11.80 13.05
CA MET A 34 -2.86 12.01 12.97
C MET A 34 -2.50 13.50 12.98
N MET A 35 -3.17 14.33 12.17
CA MET A 35 -2.89 15.76 12.09
C MET A 35 -3.22 16.51 13.37
N ASN A 36 -4.39 16.25 13.95
CA ASN A 36 -4.85 17.00 15.13
C ASN A 36 -4.13 16.55 16.40
N ILE A 37 -4.04 15.24 16.65
CA ILE A 37 -3.56 14.71 17.93
C ILE A 37 -2.06 14.43 17.92
N ILE A 38 -1.54 13.78 16.87
CA ILE A 38 -0.14 13.36 16.83
C ILE A 38 0.78 14.50 16.42
N GLU A 39 0.39 15.23 15.36
CA GLU A 39 1.14 16.37 14.83
C GLU A 39 0.74 17.71 15.48
N ARG A 40 -0.17 17.69 16.48
CA ARG A 40 -0.58 18.85 17.28
C ARG A 40 -1.13 20.00 16.43
N ASP A 41 -2.22 19.70 15.71
CA ASP A 41 -2.92 20.64 14.83
C ASP A 41 -2.04 21.22 13.70
N ALA A 42 -1.08 20.43 13.21
CA ALA A 42 -0.27 20.81 12.06
C ALA A 42 -1.12 20.87 10.78
N SER A 43 -0.86 21.87 9.94
CA SER A 43 -1.47 21.91 8.60
C SER A 43 -0.84 20.86 7.68
N LEU A 44 -1.56 20.48 6.62
CA LEU A 44 -1.03 19.57 5.58
C LEU A 44 0.29 20.07 4.99
N LYS A 45 0.40 21.38 4.78
CA LYS A 45 1.61 22.01 4.23
C LYS A 45 2.76 21.91 5.22
N ASP A 46 2.49 22.15 6.51
CA ASP A 46 3.50 22.09 7.56
C ASP A 46 4.04 20.67 7.69
N PHE A 47 3.17 19.66 7.74
CA PHE A 47 3.55 18.26 7.78
C PHE A 47 4.45 17.86 6.59
N LEU A 48 4.05 18.22 5.36
CA LEU A 48 4.81 17.88 4.16
C LEU A 48 6.18 18.59 4.10
N LEU A 49 6.27 19.85 4.53
CA LEU A 49 7.51 20.64 4.46
C LEU A 49 8.39 20.53 5.70
N GLN A 50 7.92 19.91 6.77
CA GLN A 50 8.65 19.72 8.02
C GLN A 50 10.03 19.09 7.80
N LYS A 51 11.06 19.60 8.48
CA LYS A 51 12.38 18.97 8.48
C LYS A 51 12.40 17.85 9.51
N TYR A 52 13.24 16.84 9.26
CA TYR A 52 13.37 15.68 10.15
C TYR A 52 13.70 16.08 11.62
N PHE A 53 14.53 17.10 11.82
CA PHE A 53 14.94 17.56 13.15
C PHE A 53 13.82 18.27 13.92
N ASP A 54 12.85 18.84 13.21
CA ASP A 54 11.73 19.59 13.81
C ASP A 54 10.50 18.67 14.03
N ALA A 55 10.62 17.40 13.65
CA ALA A 55 9.52 16.45 13.65
C ALA A 55 9.45 15.63 14.93
N SER A 56 8.44 15.90 15.74
CA SER A 56 8.02 15.07 16.86
C SER A 56 7.09 13.96 16.38
N ASN A 57 7.12 12.79 17.03
CA ASN A 57 6.17 11.69 16.78
C ASN A 57 6.22 11.02 15.40
N ASN A 58 7.40 10.96 14.77
CA ASN A 58 7.59 10.33 13.46
C ASN A 58 7.14 8.85 13.39
N LEU A 59 7.31 8.09 14.47
CA LEU A 59 6.96 6.66 14.51
C LEU A 59 5.43 6.46 14.47
N PRO A 60 4.62 7.10 15.34
CA PRO A 60 3.16 7.09 15.21
C PRO A 60 2.65 7.49 13.82
N SER A 61 3.17 8.59 13.25
CA SER A 61 2.76 9.07 11.92
C SER A 61 3.12 8.06 10.81
N TRP A 62 4.27 7.40 10.94
CA TRP A 62 4.67 6.31 10.05
C TRP A 62 3.75 5.09 10.14
N ILE A 63 3.35 4.68 11.35
CA ILE A 63 2.43 3.54 11.56
C ILE A 63 1.07 3.83 10.94
N ILE A 64 0.48 5.01 11.22
CA ILE A 64 -0.83 5.37 10.70
C ILE A 64 -0.81 5.44 9.18
N THR A 65 0.18 6.13 8.60
CA THR A 65 0.32 6.24 7.14
C THR A 65 0.52 4.88 6.49
N SER A 66 1.29 3.99 7.11
CA SER A 66 1.49 2.62 6.62
C SER A 66 0.18 1.82 6.67
N CYS A 67 -0.60 1.95 7.74
CA CYS A 67 -1.91 1.31 7.89
C CYS A 67 -2.89 1.79 6.81
N VAL A 68 -3.03 3.10 6.62
CA VAL A 68 -3.92 3.68 5.60
C VAL A 68 -3.50 3.27 4.19
N THR A 69 -2.19 3.27 3.91
CA THR A 69 -1.66 2.82 2.62
C THR A 69 -1.95 1.33 2.39
N ALA A 70 -1.75 0.48 3.40
CA ALA A 70 -2.03 -0.95 3.31
C ALA A 70 -3.52 -1.20 3.06
N LEU A 71 -4.41 -0.53 3.80
CA LEU A 71 -5.87 -0.65 3.62
C LEU A 71 -6.31 -0.23 2.22
N THR A 72 -5.94 0.97 1.79
CA THR A 72 -6.33 1.52 0.48
C THR A 72 -5.77 0.71 -0.68
N LEU A 73 -4.52 0.25 -0.58
CA LEU A 73 -3.93 -0.64 -1.58
C LEU A 73 -4.65 -1.99 -1.64
N SER A 74 -5.00 -2.55 -0.47
CA SER A 74 -5.69 -3.85 -0.39
C SER A 74 -7.10 -3.79 -0.95
N VAL A 75 -7.81 -2.67 -0.72
CA VAL A 75 -9.12 -2.39 -1.33
C VAL A 75 -9.01 -2.32 -2.85
N LEU A 76 -7.99 -1.62 -3.38
CA LEU A 76 -7.82 -1.49 -4.82
C LEU A 76 -7.47 -2.84 -5.47
N LEU A 77 -6.57 -3.61 -4.85
CA LEU A 77 -6.10 -4.89 -5.39
C LEU A 77 -7.12 -6.02 -5.23
N SER A 78 -8.03 -5.97 -4.24
CA SER A 78 -8.98 -7.05 -3.98
C SER A 78 -9.92 -7.37 -5.14
N GLN A 79 -10.18 -6.40 -6.02
CA GLN A 79 -10.99 -6.63 -7.22
C GLN A 79 -10.29 -7.49 -8.27
N TYR A 80 -8.95 -7.48 -8.28
CA TYR A 80 -8.14 -8.16 -9.29
C TYR A 80 -7.72 -9.56 -8.86
N ILE A 81 -7.97 -9.95 -7.61
CA ILE A 81 -7.63 -11.29 -7.12
C ILE A 81 -8.60 -12.30 -7.72
N PRO A 82 -8.10 -13.25 -8.53
CA PRO A 82 -8.94 -14.20 -9.21
C PRO A 82 -9.57 -15.20 -8.22
N ILE A 83 -8.76 -15.81 -7.36
CA ILE A 83 -9.16 -16.90 -6.45
C ILE A 83 -8.37 -16.80 -5.14
N VAL A 84 -9.04 -17.00 -4.00
CA VAL A 84 -8.35 -17.16 -2.70
C VAL A 84 -7.86 -18.61 -2.60
N PRO A 85 -6.57 -18.87 -2.30
CA PRO A 85 -6.05 -20.23 -2.17
C PRO A 85 -6.86 -21.09 -1.19
N LYS A 86 -7.13 -22.36 -1.54
CA LYS A 86 -7.96 -23.27 -0.71
C LYS A 86 -7.46 -23.40 0.73
N TYR A 87 -6.15 -23.53 0.92
CA TYR A 87 -5.53 -23.58 2.25
C TYR A 87 -5.87 -22.38 3.15
N ILE A 88 -6.16 -21.21 2.55
CA ILE A 88 -6.51 -19.97 3.27
C ILE A 88 -8.03 -19.84 3.41
N ALA A 89 -8.80 -20.31 2.43
CA ALA A 89 -10.26 -20.35 2.51
C ALA A 89 -10.76 -21.34 3.58
N ASP A 90 -10.03 -22.44 3.79
CA ASP A 90 -10.33 -23.47 4.79
C ASP A 90 -9.88 -23.09 6.21
N LEU A 91 -9.05 -22.06 6.36
CA LEU A 91 -8.66 -21.48 7.64
C LEU A 91 -9.84 -20.70 8.24
N GLN A 92 -10.64 -21.38 9.06
CA GLN A 92 -11.69 -20.77 9.86
C GLN A 92 -11.11 -20.23 11.16
N LEU A 93 -10.80 -18.94 11.19
CA LEU A 93 -10.35 -18.27 12.41
C LEU A 93 -11.59 -17.76 13.15
N MET A 94 -11.88 -18.33 14.32
CA MET A 94 -13.06 -17.97 15.13
C MET A 94 -14.40 -18.07 14.39
N GLY A 95 -14.52 -19.01 13.44
CA GLY A 95 -15.73 -19.22 12.62
C GLY A 95 -15.88 -18.27 11.42
N TYR A 96 -14.94 -17.34 11.22
CA TYR A 96 -14.90 -16.46 10.05
C TYR A 96 -13.98 -17.01 8.97
N GLN A 97 -14.43 -16.95 7.72
CA GLN A 97 -13.61 -17.25 6.55
C GLN A 97 -13.01 -15.97 5.96
N LEU A 98 -11.77 -16.04 5.49
CA LEU A 98 -11.10 -14.92 4.85
C LEU A 98 -11.71 -14.65 3.47
N ASN A 99 -12.40 -13.52 3.36
CA ASN A 99 -12.85 -12.99 2.07
C ASN A 99 -11.64 -12.51 1.23
N LYS A 100 -11.84 -12.27 -0.07
CA LYS A 100 -10.83 -11.74 -1.01
C LYS A 100 -10.09 -10.54 -0.43
N PHE A 101 -10.82 -9.59 0.16
CA PHE A 101 -10.22 -8.43 0.83
C PHE A 101 -9.36 -8.80 2.06
N GLY A 102 -9.83 -9.73 2.90
CA GLY A 102 -9.05 -10.17 4.07
C GLY A 102 -7.74 -10.82 3.66
N TYR A 103 -7.78 -11.66 2.62
CA TYR A 103 -6.58 -12.25 2.03
C TYR A 103 -5.63 -11.18 1.46
N THR A 104 -6.14 -10.21 0.69
CA THR A 104 -5.31 -9.14 0.12
C THR A 104 -4.65 -8.32 1.22
N LEU A 105 -5.40 -7.97 2.25
CA LEU A 105 -4.92 -7.19 3.37
C LEU A 105 -3.80 -7.90 4.12
N LEU A 106 -3.96 -9.19 4.43
CA LEU A 106 -2.91 -9.97 5.07
C LEU A 106 -1.64 -10.06 4.22
N ALA A 107 -1.79 -10.31 2.92
CA ALA A 107 -0.66 -10.36 1.99
C ALA A 107 0.09 -9.01 1.91
N VAL A 108 -0.65 -7.90 1.82
CA VAL A 108 -0.07 -6.55 1.76
C VAL A 108 0.60 -6.17 3.07
N ILE A 109 -0.02 -6.45 4.23
CA ILE A 109 0.57 -6.21 5.54
C ILE A 109 1.85 -7.02 5.70
N PHE A 110 1.83 -8.32 5.38
CA PHE A 110 3.01 -9.18 5.45
C PHE A 110 4.14 -8.66 4.56
N PHE A 111 3.82 -8.22 3.36
CA PHE A 111 4.77 -7.60 2.44
C PHE A 111 5.43 -6.33 3.02
N TYR A 112 4.63 -5.39 3.53
CA TYR A 112 5.18 -4.15 4.09
C TYR A 112 5.93 -4.39 5.41
N ALA A 113 5.46 -5.31 6.25
CA ALA A 113 6.11 -5.68 7.51
C ALA A 113 7.47 -6.35 7.26
N SER A 114 7.53 -7.36 6.38
CA SER A 114 8.77 -8.02 6.02
C SER A 114 9.77 -7.05 5.39
N LYS A 115 9.32 -6.20 4.46
CA LYS A 115 10.14 -5.15 3.87
C LYS A 115 10.69 -4.17 4.91
N SER A 116 9.87 -3.76 5.87
CA SER A 116 10.29 -2.84 6.93
C SER A 116 11.30 -3.50 7.88
N ALA A 117 11.07 -4.75 8.26
CA ALA A 117 11.99 -5.51 9.10
C ALA A 117 13.34 -5.74 8.43
N LEU A 118 13.33 -6.17 7.16
CA LEU A 118 14.56 -6.34 6.37
C LEU A 118 15.26 -5.00 6.13
N GLY A 119 14.51 -3.92 5.91
CA GLY A 119 15.06 -2.57 5.79
C GLY A 119 15.78 -2.12 7.06
N PHE A 120 15.15 -2.32 8.22
CA PHE A 120 15.76 -2.05 9.52
C PHE A 120 17.05 -2.84 9.72
N LEU A 121 17.02 -4.16 9.50
CA LEU A 121 18.20 -5.03 9.61
C LEU A 121 19.32 -4.60 8.64
N PHE A 122 18.98 -4.20 7.42
CA PHE A 122 19.91 -3.69 6.42
C PHE A 122 20.66 -2.45 6.91
N TYR A 123 19.96 -1.41 7.39
CA TYR A 123 20.64 -0.22 7.93
C TYR A 123 21.47 -0.53 9.17
N GLN A 124 21.03 -1.47 10.00
CA GLN A 124 21.74 -1.85 11.21
C GLN A 124 23.03 -2.64 10.92
N SER A 125 22.99 -3.55 9.93
CA SER A 125 24.16 -4.31 9.49
C SER A 125 25.26 -3.45 8.85
N ILE A 126 24.90 -2.32 8.24
CA ILE A 126 25.87 -1.39 7.64
C ILE A 126 26.45 -0.41 8.68
N GLY A 127 25.90 -0.39 9.90
CA GLY A 127 26.28 0.54 10.97
C GLY A 127 25.64 1.93 10.84
N ASP A 128 24.67 2.08 9.93
CA ASP A 128 24.01 3.35 9.57
C ASP A 128 22.57 3.44 10.14
N GLY A 129 22.36 2.91 11.34
CA GLY A 129 21.03 2.81 11.96
C GLY A 129 20.26 4.13 12.10
N ARG A 130 20.95 5.25 12.27
CA ARG A 130 20.33 6.59 12.30
C ARG A 130 19.71 6.98 10.96
N LYS A 131 20.21 6.45 9.83
CA LYS A 131 19.60 6.71 8.51
C LYS A 131 18.25 6.00 8.36
N TRP A 132 17.99 4.92 9.10
CA TRP A 132 16.68 4.28 9.12
C TRP A 132 15.56 5.23 9.60
N THR A 133 15.84 6.09 10.58
CA THR A 133 14.84 7.02 11.09
C THR A 133 14.52 8.14 10.10
N VAL A 134 15.55 8.66 9.43
CA VAL A 134 15.39 9.60 8.32
C VAL A 134 14.67 8.93 7.13
N PHE A 135 14.95 7.65 6.89
CA PHE A 135 14.32 6.85 5.84
C PHE A 135 12.81 6.75 6.04
N TYR A 136 12.35 6.24 7.19
CA TYR A 136 10.91 6.07 7.39
C TYR A 136 10.19 7.42 7.50
N PHE A 137 10.84 8.48 8.01
CA PHE A 137 10.29 9.84 8.00
C PHE A 137 10.00 10.33 6.59
N THR A 138 10.99 10.27 5.69
CA THR A 138 10.76 10.68 4.30
C THR A 138 9.79 9.75 3.57
N SER A 139 9.85 8.45 3.87
CA SER A 139 8.93 7.46 3.31
C SER A 139 7.48 7.77 3.70
N THR A 140 7.24 8.19 4.95
CA THR A 140 5.91 8.57 5.45
C THR A 140 5.29 9.66 4.59
N LYS A 141 6.03 10.73 4.27
CA LYS A 141 5.51 11.83 3.43
C LYS A 141 5.15 11.38 2.02
N PHE A 142 5.98 10.52 1.43
CA PHE A 142 5.71 9.93 0.12
C PHE A 142 4.44 9.08 0.14
N TYR A 143 4.33 8.17 1.12
CA TYR A 143 3.19 7.27 1.24
C TYR A 143 1.91 8.00 1.65
N PHE A 144 2.01 9.09 2.41
CA PHE A 144 0.90 9.97 2.71
C PHE A 144 0.27 10.52 1.42
N ILE A 145 1.06 11.14 0.54
CA ILE A 145 0.57 11.63 -0.76
C ILE A 145 0.03 10.48 -1.62
N LEU A 146 0.75 9.36 -1.69
CA LEU A 146 0.32 8.20 -2.46
C LEU A 146 -1.04 7.67 -1.98
N SER A 147 -1.28 7.65 -0.66
CA SER A 147 -2.53 7.14 -0.12
C SER A 147 -3.74 7.98 -0.51
N PHE A 148 -3.62 9.32 -0.62
CA PHE A 148 -4.68 10.16 -1.16
C PHE A 148 -4.99 9.82 -2.62
N LEU A 149 -3.95 9.58 -3.42
CA LEU A 149 -4.14 9.09 -4.80
C LEU A 149 -4.85 7.73 -4.81
N LEU A 150 -4.46 6.80 -3.93
CA LEU A 150 -5.11 5.50 -3.82
C LEU A 150 -6.58 5.61 -3.40
N ILE A 151 -6.92 6.53 -2.49
CA ILE A 151 -8.32 6.79 -2.10
C ILE A 151 -9.13 7.24 -3.32
N ILE A 152 -8.63 8.21 -4.10
CA ILE A 152 -9.29 8.68 -5.33
C ILE A 152 -9.47 7.53 -6.33
N LEU A 153 -8.44 6.69 -6.49
CA LEU A 153 -8.51 5.52 -7.38
C LEU A 153 -9.53 4.50 -6.88
N CYS A 154 -9.62 4.25 -5.58
CA CYS A 154 -10.63 3.37 -5.00
C CYS A 154 -12.05 3.89 -5.26
N VAL A 155 -12.29 5.19 -5.02
CA VAL A 155 -13.60 5.81 -5.32
C VAL A 155 -13.93 5.67 -6.81
N THR A 156 -12.98 5.99 -7.68
CA THR A 156 -13.15 5.88 -9.13
C THR A 156 -13.48 4.45 -9.55
N HIS A 157 -12.79 3.46 -9.01
CA HIS A 157 -12.93 2.07 -9.44
C HIS A 157 -14.22 1.40 -8.94
N TYR A 158 -14.65 1.71 -7.71
CA TYR A 158 -15.79 1.04 -7.07
C TYR A 158 -17.14 1.72 -7.33
N TYR A 159 -17.15 3.03 -7.61
CA TYR A 159 -18.40 3.79 -7.76
C TYR A 159 -18.68 4.30 -9.17
N PHE A 160 -17.69 4.30 -10.08
CA PHE A 160 -17.91 4.63 -11.48
C PHE A 160 -17.91 3.37 -12.36
N PRO A 161 -18.71 3.33 -13.44
CA PRO A 161 -18.79 2.19 -14.33
C PRO A 161 -17.53 2.11 -15.20
N VAL A 162 -16.47 1.50 -14.67
CA VAL A 162 -15.20 1.32 -15.36
C VAL A 162 -14.98 -0.15 -15.73
N ASP A 163 -14.56 -0.38 -16.97
CA ASP A 163 -14.17 -1.71 -17.44
C ASP A 163 -12.86 -2.17 -16.76
N ARG A 164 -12.97 -3.24 -15.96
CA ARG A 164 -11.87 -3.79 -15.14
C ARG A 164 -10.64 -4.15 -15.98
N ASN A 165 -10.85 -4.72 -17.17
CA ASN A 165 -9.75 -5.19 -18.02
C ASN A 165 -8.97 -4.02 -18.63
N LYS A 166 -9.70 -2.98 -19.07
CA LYS A 166 -9.08 -1.78 -19.64
C LYS A 166 -8.32 -1.01 -18.57
N ILE A 167 -8.92 -0.80 -17.40
CA ILE A 167 -8.29 -0.01 -16.33
C ILE A 167 -7.10 -0.72 -15.65
N PHE A 168 -7.05 -2.06 -15.71
CA PHE A 168 -5.90 -2.81 -15.18
C PHE A 168 -4.57 -2.36 -15.78
N LEU A 169 -4.50 -2.14 -17.10
CA LEU A 169 -3.27 -1.65 -17.75
C LEU A 169 -2.88 -0.24 -17.28
N TYR A 170 -3.87 0.63 -17.06
CA TYR A 170 -3.62 1.96 -16.52
C TYR A 170 -3.11 1.90 -15.08
N TYR A 171 -3.64 1.01 -14.24
CA TYR A 171 -3.14 0.79 -12.88
C TYR A 171 -1.74 0.20 -12.87
N PHE A 172 -1.46 -0.77 -13.75
CA PHE A 172 -0.11 -1.30 -13.91
C PHE A 172 0.88 -0.19 -14.29
N GLY A 173 0.53 0.65 -15.27
CA GLY A 173 1.32 1.82 -15.67
C GLY A 173 1.51 2.82 -14.53
N PHE A 174 0.45 3.13 -13.78
CA PHE A 174 0.50 4.01 -12.61
C PHE A 174 1.42 3.47 -11.52
N PHE A 175 1.30 2.20 -11.14
CA PHE A 175 2.14 1.58 -10.12
C PHE A 175 3.61 1.46 -10.58
N ALA A 176 3.85 1.16 -11.85
CA ALA A 176 5.19 1.18 -12.44
C ALA A 176 5.81 2.58 -12.37
N PHE A 177 5.05 3.61 -12.76
CA PHE A 177 5.48 5.01 -12.65
C PHE A 177 5.77 5.39 -11.20
N VAL A 178 4.89 5.09 -10.25
CA VAL A 178 5.09 5.34 -8.82
C VAL A 178 6.33 4.63 -8.30
N ALA A 179 6.58 3.38 -8.73
CA ALA A 179 7.76 2.62 -8.33
C ALA A 179 9.06 3.27 -8.83
N VAL A 180 9.11 3.67 -10.09
CA VAL A 180 10.25 4.38 -10.70
C VAL A 180 10.45 5.73 -10.01
N PHE A 181 9.40 6.54 -9.92
CA PHE A 181 9.44 7.85 -9.27
C PHE A 181 9.92 7.76 -7.81
N LYS A 182 9.49 6.74 -7.06
CA LYS A 182 9.96 6.49 -5.69
C LYS A 182 11.46 6.20 -5.63
N ILE A 183 12.00 5.43 -6.57
CA ILE A 183 13.44 5.14 -6.64
C ILE A 183 14.22 6.44 -6.90
N PHE A 184 13.79 7.24 -7.87
CA PHE A 184 14.38 8.55 -8.13
C PHE A 184 14.28 9.47 -6.91
N PHE A 185 13.12 9.54 -6.28
CA PHE A 185 12.90 10.33 -5.07
C PHE A 185 13.86 9.94 -3.94
N TYR A 186 14.11 8.65 -3.71
CA TYR A 186 15.06 8.19 -2.69
C TYR A 186 16.53 8.43 -3.07
N LEU A 187 16.89 8.30 -4.35
CA LEU A 187 18.25 8.53 -4.83
C LEU A 187 18.66 10.00 -4.74
N PHE A 188 17.75 10.92 -5.04
CA PHE A 188 18.02 12.36 -5.15
C PHE A 188 17.51 13.19 -3.97
N HIS A 189 17.03 12.55 -2.90
CA HIS A 189 16.55 13.30 -1.73
C HIS A 189 17.70 14.02 -1.02
N LYS A 190 17.48 15.30 -0.67
CA LYS A 190 18.48 16.18 -0.01
C LYS A 190 19.07 15.59 1.29
N ASN A 191 18.30 14.76 1.99
CA ASN A 191 18.72 14.14 3.26
C ASN A 191 19.59 12.87 3.07
N ASN A 192 19.98 12.51 1.84
CA ASN A 192 20.80 11.32 1.54
C ASN A 192 20.33 10.06 2.28
N ILE A 193 19.07 9.70 2.00
CA ILE A 193 18.34 8.66 2.74
C ILE A 193 18.95 7.27 2.54
N LEU A 194 19.50 7.01 1.36
CA LEU A 194 20.15 5.75 1.02
C LEU A 194 21.61 5.73 1.52
N PRO A 195 22.20 4.53 1.74
CA PRO A 195 23.61 4.41 2.10
C PRO A 195 24.52 5.13 1.10
N GLU A 196 25.63 5.69 1.56
CA GLU A 196 26.50 6.52 0.73
C GLU A 196 27.17 5.72 -0.40
N LYS A 197 27.65 4.53 -0.07
CA LYS A 197 28.39 3.67 -1.01
C LYS A 197 27.44 3.11 -2.08
N TRP A 198 27.83 3.24 -3.34
CA TRP A 198 27.00 2.89 -4.49
C TRP A 198 26.53 1.42 -4.49
N TYR A 199 27.39 0.48 -4.09
CA TYR A 199 27.05 -0.94 -4.05
C TYR A 199 25.95 -1.27 -3.03
N TYR A 200 25.88 -0.55 -1.90
CA TYR A 200 24.78 -0.70 -0.95
C TYR A 200 23.47 -0.11 -1.48
N LYS A 201 23.53 0.96 -2.29
CA LYS A 201 22.33 1.49 -2.97
C LYS A 201 21.76 0.47 -3.95
N PHE A 202 22.62 -0.18 -4.74
CA PHE A 202 22.20 -1.25 -5.65
C PHE A 202 21.60 -2.44 -4.89
N LEU A 203 22.30 -2.91 -3.84
CA LEU A 203 21.83 -4.01 -3.00
C LEU A 203 20.45 -3.70 -2.39
N TYR A 204 20.24 -2.48 -1.89
CA TYR A 204 18.96 -2.02 -1.37
C TYR A 204 17.85 -2.05 -2.43
N ILE A 205 18.12 -1.52 -3.64
CA ILE A 205 17.10 -1.49 -4.71
C ILE A 205 16.71 -2.92 -5.11
N CYS A 206 17.68 -3.80 -5.30
CA CYS A 206 17.41 -5.18 -5.71
C CYS A 206 16.68 -5.97 -4.63
N THR A 207 17.14 -5.91 -3.38
CA THR A 207 16.62 -6.78 -2.30
C THR A 207 15.39 -6.23 -1.59
N LEU A 208 15.24 -4.90 -1.47
CA LEU A 208 14.16 -4.28 -0.70
C LEU A 208 13.12 -3.54 -1.56
N GLN A 209 13.38 -3.34 -2.85
CA GLN A 209 12.38 -2.78 -3.77
C GLN A 209 11.89 -3.81 -4.79
N ILE A 210 12.78 -4.43 -5.57
CA ILE A 210 12.40 -5.27 -6.71
C ILE A 210 11.96 -6.66 -6.24
N ALA A 211 12.82 -7.40 -5.53
CA ALA A 211 12.54 -8.79 -5.15
C ALA A 211 11.24 -8.95 -4.32
N PRO A 212 10.95 -8.10 -3.31
CA PRO A 212 9.71 -8.22 -2.55
C PRO A 212 8.48 -7.94 -3.43
N LEU A 213 8.58 -7.01 -4.39
CA LEU A 213 7.47 -6.69 -5.29
C LEU A 213 7.13 -7.88 -6.19
N LEU A 214 8.15 -8.56 -6.71
CA LEU A 214 7.97 -9.78 -7.49
C LEU A 214 7.38 -10.92 -6.64
N LEU A 215 7.78 -11.03 -5.37
CA LEU A 215 7.20 -11.99 -4.44
C LEU A 215 5.72 -11.71 -4.16
N LEU A 216 5.36 -10.44 -3.92
CA LEU A 216 3.96 -10.04 -3.73
C LEU A 216 3.14 -10.35 -4.98
N TRP A 217 3.64 -10.01 -6.17
CA TRP A 217 2.98 -10.33 -7.42
C TRP A 217 2.74 -11.84 -7.57
N LYS A 218 3.77 -12.65 -7.29
CA LYS A 218 3.65 -14.10 -7.31
C LYS A 218 2.56 -14.58 -6.35
N LEU A 219 2.57 -14.09 -5.11
CA LEU A 219 1.62 -14.52 -4.08
C LEU A 219 0.16 -14.12 -4.37
N LEU A 220 -0.07 -12.96 -5.01
CA LEU A 220 -1.43 -12.48 -5.30
C LEU A 220 -2.03 -13.09 -6.57
N PHE A 221 -1.21 -13.48 -7.56
CA PHE A 221 -1.68 -13.87 -8.90
C PHE A 221 -1.33 -15.30 -9.34
N PHE A 222 -0.43 -16.00 -8.65
CA PHE A 222 0.03 -17.36 -9.00
C PHE A 222 -0.04 -18.33 -7.82
#